data_AF-A0A3M0XQ30-F1
#
_entry.id   AF-A0A3M0XQ30-F1
#
_cell.length_a   1.000
_cell.length_b   1.000
_cell.length_c   1.000
_cell.angle_alpha   90.00
_cell.angle_beta   90.00
_cell.angle_gamma   90.00
#
_symmetry.space_group_name_H-M   'P 1'
#
loop_
_entity.id
_entity.type
_entity.pdbx_description
1 polymer ?
#
loop_
_entity_poly.entity_id
_entity_poly.type
_entity_poly.pdbx_seq_one_letter_code
_entity_poly.pdbx_strand_id
1 'polypeptide(L)'
;MNRRQFLHTSGLAAAGVAAVASGAVLIAPDGAWALQLHALDEHAARTLLVMSRRLYPHDTLGDMYYAKVVEDLDGGAKDDKDLAALLRDGVDTLDKAVGITWLDLSEGNQLKVLTGIENTPFFQKVRGQTVVSLYNNPLVWRHFGYEGPSYQFGGYINRGFNDLAWLPEPPETASPKAG
;
A
#
# COMPACT_ATOMS: atom_id res chain seq x y z
N MET A 1 -38.42 -18.74 1.81
CA MET A 1 -37.24 -17.85 2.02
C MET A 1 -36.06 -18.48 1.31
N ASN A 2 -35.56 -17.86 0.24
CA ASN A 2 -34.66 -18.49 -0.72
C ASN A 2 -33.24 -17.89 -0.59
N ARG A 3 -32.20 -18.73 -0.50
CA ARG A 3 -30.81 -18.31 -0.23
C ARG A 3 -30.29 -17.27 -1.22
N ARG A 4 -30.76 -17.34 -2.46
CA ARG A 4 -30.39 -16.40 -3.54
C ARG A 4 -31.01 -15.01 -3.38
N GLN A 5 -32.19 -14.92 -2.77
CA GLN A 5 -32.87 -13.65 -2.53
C GLN A 5 -32.32 -12.94 -1.29
N PHE A 6 -31.89 -13.72 -0.29
CA PHE A 6 -31.17 -13.20 0.88
C PHE A 6 -29.87 -12.49 0.47
N LEU A 7 -29.06 -13.06 -0.43
CA LEU A 7 -27.83 -12.43 -0.91
C LEU A 7 -28.06 -11.16 -1.75
N HIS A 8 -29.18 -11.05 -2.46
CA HIS A 8 -29.53 -9.83 -3.20
C HIS A 8 -30.02 -8.69 -2.29
N THR A 9 -30.66 -9.01 -1.16
CA THR A 9 -31.17 -7.99 -0.23
C THR A 9 -30.22 -7.70 0.94
N SER A 10 -29.25 -8.56 1.23
CA SER A 10 -28.26 -8.34 2.31
C SER A 10 -27.00 -7.60 1.87
N GLY A 11 -26.75 -7.46 0.56
CA GLY A 11 -25.63 -6.65 0.05
C GLY A 11 -25.77 -5.13 0.23
N LEU A 12 -26.98 -4.64 0.56
CA LEU A 12 -27.25 -3.21 0.77
C LEU A 12 -27.31 -2.80 2.25
N ALA A 13 -27.13 -3.73 3.20
CA ALA A 13 -27.34 -3.51 4.63
C ALA A 13 -26.09 -3.71 5.51
N ALA A 14 -24.89 -3.62 4.94
CA ALA A 14 -23.61 -3.70 5.67
C ALA A 14 -22.85 -2.36 5.75
N ALA A 15 -23.52 -1.23 5.53
CA ALA A 15 -22.94 0.12 5.64
C ALA A 15 -23.63 0.95 6.73
N GLY A 16 -23.80 0.38 7.92
CA GLY A 16 -24.58 1.04 8.97
C GLY A 16 -24.40 0.45 10.35
N VAL A 17 -23.16 0.32 10.83
CA VAL A 17 -22.90 0.16 12.26
C VAL A 17 -21.85 1.20 12.68
N ALA A 18 -22.23 2.00 13.67
CA ALA A 18 -21.63 3.25 14.11
C ALA A 18 -20.16 3.15 14.52
N ALA A 19 -19.36 4.15 14.12
CA ALA A 19 -18.16 4.57 14.81
C ALA A 19 -18.36 5.98 15.41
N VAL A 20 -19.31 6.11 16.33
CA VAL A 20 -19.36 7.27 17.23
C VAL A 20 -18.38 6.99 18.37
N ALA A 21 -17.09 7.08 18.06
CA ALA A 21 -15.99 7.36 18.98
C ALA A 21 -14.64 7.30 18.23
N SER A 22 -14.17 8.48 17.81
CA SER A 22 -12.75 8.81 17.53
C SER A 22 -12.16 8.41 16.16
N GLY A 23 -12.48 9.17 15.10
CA GLY A 23 -11.68 9.24 13.87
C GLY A 23 -12.45 8.92 12.57
N ALA A 24 -11.94 9.44 11.44
CA ALA A 24 -12.47 9.15 10.10
C ALA A 24 -12.20 7.69 9.69
N VAL A 25 -12.87 7.18 8.65
CA VAL A 25 -12.68 5.82 8.14
C VAL A 25 -12.46 5.88 6.62
N LEU A 26 -11.41 5.23 6.13
CA LEU A 26 -11.18 5.01 4.70
C LEU A 26 -11.78 3.66 4.30
N ILE A 27 -12.79 3.66 3.45
CA ILE A 27 -13.48 2.42 3.00
C ILE A 27 -13.04 2.06 1.57
N ALA A 28 -12.87 0.78 1.29
CA ALA A 28 -12.64 0.29 -0.07
C ALA A 28 -13.83 0.63 -1.01
N PRO A 29 -13.62 0.93 -2.30
CA PRO A 29 -14.73 1.18 -3.23
C PRO A 29 -15.75 0.02 -3.33
N ASP A 30 -15.30 -1.21 -3.15
CA ASP A 30 -16.12 -2.43 -3.14
C ASP A 30 -16.60 -2.84 -1.73
N GLY A 31 -16.24 -2.07 -0.69
CA GLY A 31 -16.55 -2.36 0.70
C GLY A 31 -15.80 -3.56 1.30
N ALA A 32 -14.82 -4.14 0.61
CA ALA A 32 -14.12 -5.36 1.07
C ALA A 32 -13.25 -5.12 2.32
N TRP A 33 -12.87 -3.88 2.59
CA TRP A 33 -12.10 -3.49 3.77
C TRP A 33 -12.41 -2.05 4.18
N ALA A 34 -12.10 -1.74 5.44
CA ALA A 34 -12.15 -0.40 5.99
C ALA A 34 -10.96 -0.17 6.92
N LEU A 35 -10.36 1.01 6.85
CA LEU A 35 -9.25 1.44 7.69
C LEU A 35 -9.71 2.57 8.59
N GLN A 36 -9.62 2.37 9.90
CA GLN A 36 -9.84 3.44 10.88
C GLN A 36 -8.65 4.40 10.84
N LEU A 37 -8.93 5.69 10.74
CA LEU A 37 -7.94 6.76 10.77
C LEU A 37 -7.93 7.45 12.13
N HIS A 38 -6.77 7.96 12.53
CA HIS A 38 -6.54 8.62 13.81
C HIS A 38 -6.12 10.08 13.67
N ALA A 39 -5.30 10.39 12.67
CA ALA A 39 -4.74 11.72 12.44
C ALA A 39 -5.12 12.31 11.08
N LEU A 40 -5.27 11.45 10.06
CA LEU A 40 -5.65 11.83 8.71
C LEU A 40 -7.17 11.85 8.55
N ASP A 41 -7.64 12.72 7.66
CA ASP A 41 -9.01 12.63 7.14
C ASP A 41 -9.08 11.66 5.95
N GLU A 42 -10.30 11.39 5.49
CA GLU A 42 -10.54 10.43 4.39
C GLU A 42 -9.87 10.88 3.09
N HIS A 43 -9.88 12.18 2.79
CA HIS A 43 -9.33 12.73 1.55
C HIS A 43 -7.81 12.59 1.50
N ALA A 44 -7.12 12.96 2.58
CA ALA A 44 -5.68 12.78 2.71
C ALA A 44 -5.31 11.30 2.64
N ALA A 45 -6.04 10.44 3.35
CA ALA A 45 -5.83 9.00 3.33
C ALA A 45 -6.00 8.40 1.93
N ARG A 46 -7.04 8.80 1.18
CA ARG A 46 -7.27 8.37 -0.20
C ARG A 46 -6.17 8.87 -1.15
N THR A 47 -5.78 10.13 -1.01
CA THR A 47 -4.70 10.74 -1.80
C THR A 47 -3.39 9.99 -1.60
N LEU A 48 -3.02 9.69 -0.35
CA LEU A 48 -1.81 8.94 -0.03
C LEU A 48 -1.86 7.49 -0.54
N LEU A 49 -3.02 6.84 -0.51
CA LEU A 49 -3.20 5.51 -1.09
C LEU A 49 -2.92 5.53 -2.59
N VAL A 50 -3.57 6.43 -3.33
CA VAL A 50 -3.41 6.53 -4.79
C VAL A 50 -1.99 6.97 -5.14
N MET A 51 -1.39 7.89 -4.38
CA MET A 51 0.01 8.27 -4.55
C MET A 51 0.94 7.07 -4.37
N SER A 52 0.74 6.27 -3.32
CA SER A 52 1.54 5.05 -3.07
C SER A 52 1.44 4.07 -4.25
N ARG A 53 0.24 3.91 -4.83
CA ARG A 53 0.02 3.11 -6.05
C ARG A 53 0.74 3.67 -7.28
N ARG A 54 0.80 5.00 -7.45
CA ARG A 54 1.54 5.64 -8.55
C ARG A 54 3.05 5.50 -8.40
N LEU A 55 3.57 5.54 -7.17
CA LEU A 55 4.99 5.40 -6.90
C LEU A 55 5.50 3.97 -7.12
N TYR A 56 4.70 2.98 -6.75
CA TYR A 56 5.05 1.56 -6.88
C TYR A 56 3.85 0.77 -7.43
N PRO A 57 3.56 0.88 -8.74
CA PRO A 57 2.39 0.24 -9.35
C PRO A 57 2.57 -1.28 -9.43
N HIS A 58 1.55 -2.02 -8.99
CA HIS A 58 1.47 -3.48 -9.09
C HIS A 58 0.07 -3.89 -9.55
N ASP A 59 -0.07 -4.35 -10.78
CA ASP A 59 -1.36 -4.70 -11.39
C ASP A 59 -2.10 -5.83 -10.64
N THR A 60 -1.34 -6.73 -10.02
CA THR A 60 -1.87 -7.90 -9.31
C THR A 60 -2.11 -7.68 -7.81
N LEU A 61 -1.72 -6.52 -7.27
CA LEU A 61 -1.92 -6.21 -5.84
C LEU A 61 -3.13 -5.29 -5.64
N GLY A 62 -4.07 -5.76 -4.82
CA GLY A 62 -5.23 -4.98 -4.42
C GLY A 62 -4.88 -3.80 -3.50
N ASP A 63 -5.77 -2.80 -3.47
CA ASP A 63 -5.61 -1.57 -2.68
C ASP A 63 -5.38 -1.82 -1.20
N MET A 64 -5.85 -2.94 -0.65
CA MET A 64 -5.66 -3.29 0.76
C MET A 64 -4.17 -3.31 1.18
N TYR A 65 -3.26 -3.67 0.28
CA TYR A 65 -1.83 -3.67 0.57
C TYR A 65 -1.24 -2.25 0.60
N TYR A 66 -1.83 -1.32 -0.16
CA TYR A 66 -1.48 0.10 -0.11
C TYR A 66 -2.18 0.83 1.04
N ALA A 67 -3.34 0.34 1.48
CA ALA A 67 -4.00 0.83 2.69
C ALA A 67 -3.10 0.65 3.92
N LYS A 68 -2.25 -0.39 3.96
CA LYS A 68 -1.23 -0.55 5.00
C LYS A 68 -0.21 0.59 5.04
N VAL A 69 0.13 1.17 3.89
CA VAL A 69 1.01 2.34 3.82
C VAL A 69 0.33 3.54 4.48
N VAL A 70 -0.95 3.72 4.21
CA VAL A 70 -1.76 4.79 4.82
C VAL A 70 -1.90 4.58 6.32
N GLU A 71 -2.16 3.35 6.77
CA GLU A 71 -2.23 2.99 8.20
C GLU A 71 -0.94 3.39 8.94
N ASP A 72 0.23 3.10 8.36
CA ASP A 72 1.50 3.45 9.01
C ASP A 72 1.80 4.95 8.97
N LEU A 73 1.42 5.65 7.90
CA LEU A 73 1.52 7.11 7.83
C LEU A 73 0.60 7.78 8.85
N ASP A 74 -0.64 7.31 8.97
CA ASP A 74 -1.63 7.80 9.92
C ASP A 74 -1.19 7.54 11.37
N GLY A 75 -0.73 6.33 11.66
CA GLY A 75 -0.17 5.98 12.97
C GLY A 75 1.05 6.84 13.32
N GLY A 76 1.96 7.08 12.38
CA GLY A 76 3.07 7.99 12.58
C GLY A 76 2.62 9.44 12.82
N ALA A 77 1.66 9.93 12.03
CA ALA A 77 1.11 11.28 12.16
C ALA A 77 0.35 11.52 13.47
N LYS A 78 -0.28 10.48 14.01
CA LYS A 78 -0.92 10.51 15.34
C LYS A 78 0.09 10.83 16.45
N ASP A 79 1.30 10.27 16.33
CA ASP A 79 2.34 10.39 17.36
C ASP A 79 3.32 11.56 17.09
N ASP A 80 3.36 12.08 15.86
CA ASP A 80 4.25 13.16 15.42
C ASP A 80 3.48 14.26 14.66
N LYS A 81 3.39 15.43 15.29
CA LYS A 81 2.70 16.61 14.73
C LYS A 81 3.39 17.20 13.50
N ASP A 82 4.71 17.12 13.41
CA ASP A 82 5.45 17.63 12.26
C ASP A 82 5.22 16.73 11.05
N LEU A 83 5.15 15.42 11.27
CA LEU A 83 4.73 14.47 10.24
C LEU A 83 3.28 14.71 9.81
N ALA A 84 2.35 14.92 10.75
CA ALA A 84 0.96 15.23 10.43
C ALA A 84 0.84 16.50 9.55
N ALA A 85 1.58 17.56 9.90
CA ALA A 85 1.63 18.78 9.12
C ALA A 85 2.23 18.54 7.72
N LEU A 86 3.35 17.81 7.63
CA LEU A 86 4.01 17.47 6.36
C LEU A 86 3.06 16.73 5.41
N LEU A 87 2.29 15.76 5.92
CA LEU A 87 1.35 14.99 5.10
C LEU A 87 0.18 15.86 4.62
N ARG A 88 -0.42 16.65 5.53
CA ARG A 88 -1.52 17.57 5.19
C ARG A 88 -1.09 18.60 4.16
N ASP A 89 0.04 19.28 4.38
CA ASP A 89 0.54 20.30 3.45
C ASP A 89 0.95 19.70 2.09
N GLY A 90 1.46 18.48 2.10
CA GLY A 90 1.77 17.73 0.88
C GLY A 90 0.53 17.39 0.05
N VAL A 91 -0.53 16.87 0.68
CA VAL A 91 -1.82 16.61 0.03
C VAL A 91 -2.41 17.90 -0.55
N ASP A 92 -2.41 18.99 0.22
CA ASP A 92 -2.83 20.31 -0.26
C ASP A 92 -2.03 20.78 -1.48
N THR A 93 -0.72 20.51 -1.51
CA THR A 93 0.16 20.84 -2.63
C THR A 93 -0.23 20.06 -3.88
N LEU A 94 -0.56 18.77 -3.74
CA LEU A 94 -1.03 17.95 -4.85
C LEU A 94 -2.33 18.49 -5.44
N ASP A 95 -3.32 18.80 -4.60
CA ASP A 95 -4.63 19.29 -5.06
C ASP A 95 -4.57 20.67 -5.73
N LYS A 96 -3.62 21.51 -5.31
CA LYS A 96 -3.45 22.86 -5.86
C LYS A 96 -2.55 22.89 -7.10
N ALA A 97 -1.83 21.81 -7.41
CA ALA A 97 -0.78 21.80 -8.43
C ALA A 97 -1.26 22.26 -9.82
N VAL A 98 -2.50 21.92 -10.19
CA VAL A 98 -3.07 22.24 -11.52
C VAL A 98 -4.50 22.78 -11.46
N GLY A 99 -4.97 23.18 -10.27
CA GLY A 99 -6.31 23.77 -10.07
C GLY A 99 -7.48 22.78 -10.15
N ILE A 100 -7.19 21.47 -10.18
CA ILE A 100 -8.16 20.38 -10.09
C ILE A 100 -7.66 19.44 -8.98
N THR A 101 -8.57 18.96 -8.13
CA THR A 101 -8.26 17.98 -7.07
C THR A 101 -7.43 16.83 -7.63
N TRP A 102 -6.37 16.44 -6.95
CA TRP A 102 -5.38 15.51 -7.49
C TRP A 102 -5.96 14.12 -7.77
N LEU A 103 -6.92 13.67 -6.95
CA LEU A 103 -7.65 12.43 -7.15
C LEU A 103 -8.51 12.41 -8.43
N ASP A 104 -8.93 13.56 -8.92
CA ASP A 104 -9.74 13.70 -10.14
C ASP A 104 -8.88 13.80 -11.41
N LEU A 105 -7.56 13.87 -11.28
CA LEU A 105 -6.64 13.90 -12.41
C LEU A 105 -6.53 12.55 -13.09
N SER A 106 -6.32 12.55 -14.41
CA SER A 106 -5.90 11.36 -15.14
C SER A 106 -4.56 10.84 -14.61
N GLU A 107 -4.30 9.54 -14.73
CA GLU A 107 -3.08 8.92 -14.20
C GLU A 107 -1.80 9.58 -14.72
N GLY A 108 -1.79 9.96 -16.00
CA GLY A 108 -0.66 10.67 -16.60
C GLY A 108 -0.44 12.06 -16.03
N ASN A 109 -1.51 12.77 -15.64
CA ASN A 109 -1.39 14.08 -14.98
C ASN A 109 -1.00 13.93 -13.51
N GLN A 110 -1.50 12.90 -12.81
CA GLN A 110 -1.01 12.55 -11.47
C GLN A 110 0.50 12.31 -11.48
N LEU A 111 0.99 11.53 -12.45
CA LEU A 111 2.42 11.27 -12.59
C LEU A 111 3.22 12.56 -12.84
N LYS A 112 2.77 13.44 -13.74
CA LYS A 112 3.42 14.73 -14.00
C LYS A 112 3.53 15.60 -12.73
N VAL A 113 2.46 15.70 -11.96
CA VAL A 113 2.46 16.45 -10.68
C VAL A 113 3.46 15.83 -9.71
N LEU A 114 3.44 14.50 -9.57
CA LEU A 114 4.36 13.77 -8.69
C LEU A 114 5.83 13.95 -9.08
N THR A 115 6.16 13.89 -10.38
CA THR A 115 7.51 14.18 -10.88
C THR A 115 7.93 15.61 -10.53
N GLY A 116 7.03 16.59 -10.63
CA GLY A 116 7.31 17.98 -10.29
C GLY A 116 7.68 18.21 -8.80
N ILE A 117 7.26 17.31 -7.91
CA ILE A 117 7.54 17.40 -6.47
C ILE A 117 8.51 16.33 -5.96
N GLU A 118 9.18 15.58 -6.85
CA GLU A 118 9.94 14.39 -6.47
C GLU A 118 11.08 14.66 -5.47
N ASN A 119 11.63 15.88 -5.47
CA ASN A 119 12.70 16.29 -4.57
C ASN A 119 12.19 16.89 -3.23
N THR A 120 10.87 16.92 -3.02
CA THR A 120 10.29 17.47 -1.80
C THR A 120 10.36 16.48 -0.63
N PRO A 121 10.42 16.96 0.63
CA PRO A 121 10.38 16.10 1.81
C PRO A 121 9.11 15.24 1.88
N PHE A 122 7.96 15.80 1.49
CA PHE A 122 6.69 15.07 1.45
C PHE A 122 6.76 13.86 0.50
N PHE A 123 7.21 14.08 -0.74
CA PHE A 123 7.36 12.99 -1.70
C PHE A 123 8.31 11.91 -1.20
N GLN A 124 9.47 12.29 -0.67
CA GLN A 124 10.45 11.33 -0.17
C GLN A 124 9.93 10.57 1.06
N LYS A 125 9.17 11.20 1.94
CA LYS A 125 8.54 10.54 3.09
C LYS A 125 7.54 9.48 2.64
N VAL A 126 6.60 9.81 1.75
CA VAL A 126 5.60 8.85 1.25
C VAL A 126 6.26 7.74 0.46
N ARG A 127 7.25 8.06 -0.40
CA ARG A 127 8.02 7.08 -1.15
C ARG A 127 8.76 6.10 -0.22
N GLY A 128 9.47 6.61 0.78
CA GLY A 128 10.20 5.78 1.74
C GLY A 128 9.26 4.89 2.55
N GLN A 129 8.15 5.47 3.03
CA GLN A 129 7.14 4.70 3.76
C GLN A 129 6.52 3.61 2.89
N THR A 130 6.24 3.90 1.61
CA THR A 130 5.66 2.89 0.70
C THR A 130 6.59 1.70 0.55
N VAL A 131 7.90 1.92 0.40
CA VAL A 131 8.87 0.82 0.32
C VAL A 131 8.81 -0.05 1.58
N VAL A 132 8.84 0.58 2.75
CA VAL A 132 8.84 -0.14 4.03
C VAL A 132 7.53 -0.89 4.23
N SER A 133 6.39 -0.19 4.18
CA SER A 133 5.09 -0.76 4.50
C SER A 133 4.63 -1.81 3.48
N LEU A 134 4.89 -1.60 2.18
CA LEU A 134 4.44 -2.52 1.14
C LEU A 134 5.32 -3.76 1.09
N TYR A 135 6.65 -3.61 1.09
CA TYR A 135 7.56 -4.74 0.91
C TYR A 135 8.01 -5.39 2.22
N ASN A 136 7.68 -4.83 3.38
CA ASN A 136 7.79 -5.53 4.67
C ASN A 136 6.45 -6.14 5.11
N ASN A 137 5.64 -6.59 4.14
CA ASN A 137 4.34 -7.21 4.40
C ASN A 137 4.38 -8.71 4.03
N PRO A 138 4.24 -9.62 5.01
CA PRO A 138 4.25 -11.06 4.76
C PRO A 138 3.19 -11.56 3.76
N LEU A 139 2.06 -10.88 3.62
CA LEU A 139 1.05 -11.22 2.61
C LEU A 139 1.51 -10.84 1.20
N VAL A 140 2.23 -9.73 1.07
CA VAL A 140 2.86 -9.31 -0.20
C VAL A 140 4.01 -10.25 -0.56
N TRP A 141 4.78 -10.72 0.43
CA TRP A 141 5.83 -11.72 0.20
C TRP A 141 5.29 -13.00 -0.44
N ARG A 142 4.20 -13.53 0.11
CA ARG A 142 3.51 -14.72 -0.44
C ARG A 142 3.07 -14.49 -1.88
N HIS A 143 2.56 -13.30 -2.19
CA HIS A 143 2.15 -12.94 -3.55
C HIS A 143 3.33 -12.94 -4.53
N PHE A 144 4.51 -12.51 -4.10
CA PHE A 144 5.72 -12.49 -4.92
C PHE A 144 6.59 -13.75 -4.81
N GLY A 145 6.14 -14.79 -4.10
CA GLY A 145 6.91 -16.02 -3.89
C GLY A 145 8.15 -15.85 -3.00
N TYR A 146 8.24 -14.74 -2.24
CA TYR A 146 9.31 -14.56 -1.27
C TYR A 146 9.00 -15.34 0.02
N GLU A 147 9.88 -16.24 0.42
CA GLU A 147 9.65 -17.12 1.57
C GLU A 147 9.87 -16.45 2.95
N GLY A 148 10.16 -15.14 2.96
CA GLY A 148 10.50 -14.41 4.18
C GLY A 148 11.93 -14.69 4.66
N PRO A 149 12.35 -14.05 5.77
CA PRO A 149 13.74 -14.08 6.23
C PRO A 149 14.24 -15.50 6.52
N SER A 150 15.45 -15.82 6.03
CA SER A 150 16.05 -17.17 6.12
C SER A 150 17.18 -17.31 7.13
N TYR A 151 17.69 -16.20 7.70
CA TYR A 151 18.84 -16.23 8.62
C TYR A 151 18.63 -17.20 9.79
N GLN A 152 17.46 -17.13 10.43
CA GLN A 152 17.07 -18.03 11.53
C GLN A 152 16.88 -19.50 11.12
N PHE A 153 16.93 -19.80 9.82
CA PHE A 153 16.72 -21.12 9.24
C PHE A 153 17.96 -21.65 8.50
N GLY A 154 19.15 -21.08 8.75
CA GLY A 154 20.39 -21.51 8.11
C GLY A 154 20.61 -20.95 6.70
N GLY A 155 19.89 -19.89 6.32
CA GLY A 155 20.00 -19.23 5.02
C GLY A 155 19.10 -19.83 3.94
N TYR A 156 19.23 -19.34 2.70
CA TYR A 156 18.39 -19.76 1.57
C TYR A 156 18.88 -21.03 0.85
N ILE A 157 20.01 -21.62 1.28
CA ILE A 157 20.65 -22.76 0.60
C ILE A 157 19.65 -23.90 0.33
N ASN A 158 18.74 -24.18 1.27
CA ASN A 158 17.70 -25.22 1.14
C ASN A 158 16.27 -24.63 1.12
N ARG A 159 16.13 -23.35 0.74
CA ARG A 159 14.88 -22.58 0.86
C ARG A 159 14.73 -21.61 -0.32
N GLY A 160 14.57 -22.11 -1.54
CA GLY A 160 14.28 -21.25 -2.68
C GLY A 160 15.47 -20.58 -3.38
N PHE A 161 16.72 -20.69 -2.88
CA PHE A 161 17.88 -20.10 -3.57
C PHE A 161 18.09 -20.67 -4.98
N ASN A 162 17.86 -21.98 -5.14
CA ASN A 162 18.03 -22.68 -6.42
C ASN A 162 16.69 -23.01 -7.12
N ASP A 163 15.56 -22.50 -6.64
CA ASP A 163 14.24 -22.82 -7.20
C ASP A 163 13.91 -21.94 -8.43
N LEU A 164 14.94 -21.57 -9.20
CA LEU A 164 14.83 -20.70 -10.36
C LEU A 164 14.35 -21.51 -11.58
N ALA A 165 13.04 -21.54 -11.81
CA ALA A 165 12.44 -22.24 -12.95
C ALA A 165 12.82 -21.67 -14.35
N TRP A 166 13.53 -20.55 -14.40
CA TRP A 166 13.82 -19.80 -15.63
C TRP A 166 15.30 -19.85 -16.06
N LEU A 167 16.17 -20.46 -15.25
CA LEU A 167 17.56 -20.76 -15.62
C LEU A 167 17.76 -22.28 -15.68
N PRO A 168 18.54 -22.79 -16.65
CA PRO A 168 19.03 -24.16 -16.56
C PRO A 168 19.92 -24.30 -15.31
N GLU A 169 19.94 -25.52 -14.75
CA GLU A 169 20.84 -25.86 -13.66
C GLU A 169 22.28 -25.42 -14.00
N PRO A 170 22.97 -24.73 -13.09
CA PRO A 170 24.34 -24.32 -13.33
C PRO A 170 25.23 -25.57 -13.54
N PRO A 171 26.21 -25.51 -14.47
CA PRO A 171 27.12 -26.63 -14.68
C PRO A 171 27.90 -26.94 -13.39
N GLU A 172 28.29 -28.22 -13.18
CA GLU A 172 28.97 -28.66 -11.95
C GLU A 172 30.24 -27.85 -11.63
N THR A 173 30.91 -27.28 -12.63
CA THR A 173 32.09 -26.40 -12.46
C THR A 173 31.76 -25.05 -11.83
N ALA A 174 30.51 -24.58 -11.94
CA ALA A 174 30.01 -23.31 -11.38
C ALA A 174 29.23 -23.51 -10.07
N SER A 175 28.83 -24.75 -9.75
CA SER A 175 28.26 -25.15 -8.45
C SER A 175 28.78 -26.54 -8.06
N PRO A 176 30.03 -26.63 -7.57
CA PRO A 176 30.61 -27.90 -7.13
C PRO A 176 29.77 -28.49 -5.99
N LYS A 177 29.61 -29.81 -5.97
CA LYS A 177 28.89 -30.48 -4.87
C LYS A 177 29.60 -30.18 -3.55
N ALA A 178 28.83 -29.85 -2.52
CA ALA A 178 29.36 -29.71 -1.17
C ALA A 178 30.01 -31.04 -0.76
N GLY A 179 31.30 -30.97 -0.39
CA GLY A 179 32.06 -32.11 0.11
C GLY A 179 31.73 -32.50 1.54
#